data_AF-A0A968TNC8-F1
#
_entry.id   AF-A0A968TNC8-F1
#
_cell.length_a   1.000
_cell.length_b   1.000
_cell.length_c   1.000
_cell.angle_alpha   90.00
_cell.angle_beta   90.00
_cell.angle_gamma   90.00
#
_symmetry.space_group_name_H-M   'P 1'
#
loop_
_entity.id
_entity.type
_entity.pdbx_description
1 polymer ?
#
loop_
_entity_poly.entity_id
_entity_poly.type
_entity_poly.pdbx_seq_one_letter_code
_entity_poly.pdbx_strand_id
1 'polypeptide(L)'
;MKRREFLSTGLALSAGAVALKSAFNVKPAFAAGGITDKDILKEGQPTTIANYCENPAKKPNKFCADWKAGTCKDCTFYNKDNSATTFKGKKYARCQLLTDPKKPQFVAEGAWCATYVKQA
;
A
#
# COMPACT_ATOMS: atom_id res chain seq x y z
N MET A 1 -2.15 -57.27 -30.29
CA MET A 1 -1.21 -56.18 -29.95
C MET A 1 -1.68 -54.91 -30.66
N LYS A 2 -1.67 -53.78 -29.94
CA LYS A 2 -1.40 -52.40 -30.39
C LYS A 2 -2.15 -51.87 -31.65
N ARG A 3 -3.11 -50.95 -31.47
CA ARG A 3 -2.95 -49.49 -31.24
C ARG A 3 -3.08 -48.70 -32.55
N ARG A 4 -4.18 -47.94 -32.70
CA ARG A 4 -4.21 -46.45 -32.78
C ARG A 4 -5.47 -45.99 -33.50
N GLU A 5 -6.45 -45.66 -32.68
CA GLU A 5 -7.50 -44.69 -32.96
C GLU A 5 -6.82 -43.35 -33.28
N PHE A 6 -6.88 -42.90 -34.53
CA PHE A 6 -6.51 -41.53 -34.90
C PHE A 6 -7.78 -40.72 -35.08
N LEU A 7 -7.81 -39.61 -34.35
CA LEU A 7 -8.87 -38.62 -34.25
C LEU A 7 -9.35 -38.17 -35.63
N SER A 8 -10.66 -37.93 -35.74
CA SER A 8 -11.17 -36.92 -36.65
C SER A 8 -12.43 -36.26 -36.10
N THR A 9 -12.23 -35.02 -35.64
CA THR A 9 -13.17 -33.89 -35.75
C THR A 9 -14.62 -34.10 -35.31
N GLY A 10 -14.83 -33.97 -34.00
CA GLY A 10 -16.11 -33.56 -33.43
C GLY A 10 -16.03 -32.10 -32.99
N LEU A 11 -16.54 -31.21 -33.83
CA LEU A 11 -16.76 -29.79 -33.56
C LEU A 11 -17.68 -29.63 -32.33
N ALA A 12 -17.24 -28.89 -31.30
CA ALA A 12 -18.15 -28.36 -30.28
C ALA A 12 -17.71 -26.95 -29.89
N LEU A 13 -18.28 -25.97 -30.59
CA LEU A 13 -18.48 -24.62 -30.07
C LEU A 13 -19.35 -24.75 -28.83
N SER A 14 -18.82 -24.44 -27.65
CA SER A 14 -19.67 -24.05 -26.53
C SER A 14 -18.91 -23.22 -25.53
N ALA A 15 -19.41 -21.99 -25.43
CA ALA A 15 -19.54 -21.20 -24.22
C ALA A 15 -18.24 -20.74 -23.55
N GLY A 16 -18.10 -19.41 -23.58
CA GLY A 16 -17.18 -18.69 -22.73
C GLY A 16 -17.36 -19.06 -21.26
N ALA A 17 -16.22 -19.19 -20.60
CA ALA A 17 -15.98 -18.66 -19.28
C ALA A 17 -14.47 -18.72 -19.11
N VAL A 18 -13.76 -17.74 -19.69
CA VAL A 18 -12.47 -17.36 -19.11
C VAL A 18 -12.83 -16.82 -17.73
N ALA A 19 -12.85 -17.72 -16.75
CA ALA A 19 -12.91 -17.38 -15.35
C ALA A 19 -11.62 -16.63 -15.07
N LEU A 20 -11.64 -15.32 -15.31
CA LEU A 20 -10.81 -14.34 -14.65
C LEU A 20 -11.13 -14.45 -13.16
N LYS A 21 -10.66 -15.52 -12.51
CA LYS A 21 -10.60 -15.63 -11.06
C LYS A 21 -9.52 -14.67 -10.64
N SER A 22 -9.93 -13.39 -10.57
CA SER A 22 -9.40 -12.31 -9.75
C SER A 22 -8.16 -12.74 -8.96
N ALA A 23 -7.02 -12.70 -9.63
CA ALA A 23 -5.71 -12.92 -9.06
C ALA A 23 -5.26 -11.65 -8.33
N PHE A 24 -6.08 -11.10 -7.43
CA PHE A 24 -5.69 -10.02 -6.52
C PHE A 24 -6.48 -10.09 -5.22
N ASN A 25 -6.65 -11.30 -4.67
CA ASN A 25 -6.85 -11.44 -3.23
C ASN A 25 -5.49 -11.64 -2.57
N VAL A 26 -4.63 -10.63 -2.70
CA VAL A 26 -3.47 -10.50 -1.80
C VAL A 26 -4.09 -10.10 -0.47
N LYS A 27 -4.49 -11.10 0.33
CA LYS A 27 -4.63 -10.88 1.77
C LYS A 27 -3.36 -10.14 2.21
N PRO A 28 -3.43 -8.94 2.80
CA PRO A 28 -2.23 -8.31 3.30
C PRO A 28 -1.63 -9.29 4.31
N ALA A 29 -0.44 -9.80 3.99
CA ALA A 29 0.31 -10.74 4.81
C ALA A 29 0.89 -10.05 6.07
N PHE A 30 0.07 -9.22 6.71
CA PHE A 30 0.32 -8.69 8.05
C PHE A 30 -0.72 -9.30 8.98
N ALA A 31 -0.63 -10.63 9.09
CA ALA A 31 -1.27 -11.36 10.16
C ALA A 31 -0.66 -10.86 11.48
N ALA A 32 -1.39 -10.07 12.25
CA ALA A 32 -1.29 -9.87 13.72
C ALA A 32 0.11 -9.70 14.36
N GLY A 33 1.17 -9.51 13.57
CA GLY A 33 2.53 -9.23 13.98
C GLY A 33 2.71 -7.74 13.86
N GLY A 34 2.73 -7.06 15.00
CA GLY A 34 2.86 -5.62 15.08
C GLY A 34 4.01 -5.12 14.20
N ILE A 35 3.77 -3.98 13.53
CA ILE A 35 4.81 -3.27 12.79
C ILE A 35 5.98 -2.94 13.72
N THR A 36 7.18 -2.87 13.15
CA THR A 36 8.39 -2.51 13.89
C THR A 36 8.89 -1.12 13.47
N ASP A 37 9.85 -0.56 14.22
CA ASP A 37 10.45 0.74 13.91
C ASP A 37 11.12 0.82 12.52
N LYS A 38 11.37 -0.32 11.85
CA LYS A 38 11.94 -0.40 10.49
C LYS A 38 10.87 -0.27 9.39
N ASP A 39 9.63 -0.64 9.71
CA ASP A 39 8.50 -0.60 8.77
C ASP A 39 7.88 0.81 8.69
N ILE A 40 8.19 1.65 9.67
CA ILE A 40 7.70 3.02 9.80
C ILE A 40 8.62 4.00 9.08
N LEU A 41 8.03 4.82 8.22
CA LEU A 41 8.73 5.90 7.52
C LEU A 41 9.11 6.98 8.53
N LYS A 42 10.41 7.33 8.54
CA LYS A 42 10.98 8.36 9.39
C LYS A 42 11.30 9.61 8.60
N GLU A 43 11.31 10.76 9.28
CA GLU A 43 11.69 12.05 8.72
C GLU A 43 13.11 11.98 8.14
N GLY A 44 13.33 12.62 6.99
CA GLY A 44 14.64 12.67 6.35
C GLY A 44 15.05 11.40 5.58
N GLN A 45 14.12 10.50 5.25
CA GLN A 45 14.37 9.43 4.28
C GLN A 45 13.99 9.88 2.84
N PRO A 46 14.94 10.41 2.05
CA PRO A 46 14.64 10.98 0.74
C PRO A 46 14.26 9.94 -0.31
N THR A 47 14.56 8.65 -0.08
CA THR A 47 14.42 7.57 -1.07
C THR A 47 13.05 6.92 -1.11
N THR A 48 12.10 7.40 -0.28
CA THR A 48 10.76 6.83 -0.14
C THR A 48 9.70 7.87 -0.46
N ILE A 49 9.67 9.00 0.25
CA ILE A 49 8.73 10.09 0.00
C ILE A 49 9.39 11.43 0.29
N ALA A 50 9.30 12.38 -0.65
CA ALA A 50 9.85 13.73 -0.47
C ALA A 50 9.09 14.52 0.61
N ASN A 51 9.85 15.24 1.45
CA ASN A 51 9.36 16.11 2.53
C ASN A 51 8.37 15.42 3.49
N TYR A 52 8.62 14.15 3.79
CA TYR A 52 7.83 13.44 4.80
C TYR A 52 8.08 14.03 6.19
N CYS A 53 6.98 14.36 6.86
CA CYS A 53 6.91 14.99 8.17
C CYS A 53 5.97 14.16 9.04
N GLU A 54 6.48 13.55 10.12
CA GLU A 54 5.64 12.68 10.97
C GLU A 54 4.66 13.52 11.80
N ASN A 55 5.08 14.72 12.21
CA ASN A 55 4.25 15.60 13.03
C ASN A 55 4.23 17.04 12.49
N PRO A 56 3.26 17.36 11.62
CA PRO A 56 3.14 18.70 11.05
C PRO A 56 2.74 19.78 12.07
N ALA A 57 2.29 19.43 13.28
CA ALA A 57 1.99 20.40 14.33
C ALA A 57 3.24 20.97 15.02
N LYS A 58 4.41 20.34 14.86
CA LYS A 58 5.70 20.81 15.41
C LYS A 58 6.52 21.65 14.42
N LYS A 59 5.85 22.27 13.45
CA LYS A 59 6.47 23.12 12.42
C LYS A 59 6.84 24.52 12.95
N PRO A 60 7.82 25.19 12.31
CA PRO A 60 8.67 24.72 11.21
C PRO A 60 9.90 23.92 11.67
N ASN A 61 10.29 22.87 10.92
CA ASN A 61 11.56 22.16 11.12
C ASN A 61 12.21 21.83 9.76
N LYS A 62 13.48 21.39 9.75
CA LYS A 62 14.27 21.12 8.52
C LYS A 62 13.62 20.13 7.54
N PHE A 63 12.74 19.25 8.01
CA PHE A 63 12.07 18.21 7.22
C PHE A 63 10.60 18.51 6.95
N CYS A 64 10.01 19.39 7.75
CA CYS A 64 8.63 19.80 7.73
C CYS A 64 8.54 21.26 7.27
N ALA A 65 8.51 21.47 5.95
CA ALA A 65 8.21 22.77 5.35
C ALA A 65 6.86 23.31 5.87
N ASP A 66 6.71 24.63 5.97
CA ASP A 66 5.49 25.27 6.47
C ASP A 66 4.26 24.75 5.70
N TRP A 67 3.36 24.05 6.40
CA TRP A 67 2.29 23.27 5.76
C TRP A 67 0.93 23.69 6.26
N LYS A 68 0.03 23.93 5.32
CA LYS A 68 -1.32 24.44 5.57
C LYS A 68 -2.45 23.49 5.15
N ALA A 69 -2.18 22.26 4.69
CA ALA A 69 -3.19 21.45 4.00
C ALA A 69 -3.32 19.98 4.47
N GLY A 70 -4.10 19.67 5.50
CA GLY A 70 -4.49 18.27 5.81
C GLY A 70 -3.35 17.30 6.19
N THR A 71 -3.70 16.05 6.47
CA THR A 71 -2.77 15.00 6.94
C THR A 71 -2.94 13.69 6.16
N CYS A 72 -2.06 12.72 6.38
CA CYS A 72 -2.16 11.39 5.78
C CYS A 72 -3.54 10.76 5.97
N LYS A 73 -4.21 11.00 7.11
CA LYS A 73 -5.61 10.58 7.34
C LYS A 73 -6.57 10.91 6.19
N ASP A 74 -6.42 12.10 5.64
CA ASP A 74 -7.30 12.66 4.61
C ASP A 74 -6.72 12.47 3.19
N CYS A 75 -5.62 11.70 3.08
CA CYS A 75 -4.89 11.51 1.84
C CYS A 75 -5.41 10.29 1.07
N THR A 76 -5.57 10.43 -0.25
CA THR A 76 -6.06 9.37 -1.15
C THR A 76 -5.23 8.09 -1.09
N PHE A 77 -3.95 8.18 -0.78
CA PHE A 77 -3.03 7.02 -0.79
C PHE A 77 -2.88 6.35 0.58
N TYR A 78 -3.50 6.88 1.62
CA TYR A 78 -3.39 6.35 2.97
C TYR A 78 -4.39 5.23 3.20
N ASN A 79 -3.93 4.11 3.79
CA ASN A 79 -4.76 3.02 4.28
C ASN A 79 -5.74 2.37 3.27
N LYS A 80 -5.53 2.52 1.96
CA LYS A 80 -6.42 1.87 0.97
C LYS A 80 -6.47 0.35 1.08
N ASP A 81 -5.40 -0.27 1.58
CA ASP A 81 -5.33 -1.73 1.77
C ASP A 81 -5.92 -2.17 3.13
N ASN A 82 -6.57 -1.28 3.89
CA ASN A 82 -7.05 -1.52 5.26
C ASN A 82 -5.97 -2.09 6.19
N SER A 83 -4.79 -1.49 6.14
CA SER A 83 -3.57 -1.87 6.88
C SER A 83 -3.33 -1.03 8.13
N ALA A 84 -4.34 -0.30 8.61
CA ALA A 84 -4.25 0.52 9.79
C ALA A 84 -3.85 -0.32 11.02
N THR A 85 -2.86 0.17 11.75
CA THR A 85 -2.29 -0.49 12.92
C THR A 85 -1.86 0.55 13.95
N THR A 86 -1.67 0.12 15.19
CA THR A 86 -1.22 0.98 16.28
C THR A 86 0.12 0.49 16.79
N PHE A 87 1.09 1.40 16.88
CA PHE A 87 2.42 1.12 17.40
C PHE A 87 2.84 2.22 18.37
N LYS A 88 3.29 1.83 19.57
CA LYS A 88 3.69 2.76 20.65
C LYS A 88 2.64 3.87 20.90
N GLY A 89 1.35 3.53 20.84
CA GLY A 89 0.24 4.47 21.06
C GLY A 89 -0.06 5.44 19.92
N LYS A 90 0.63 5.32 18.77
CA LYS A 90 0.36 6.11 17.55
C LYS A 90 -0.25 5.22 16.47
N LYS A 91 -1.11 5.81 15.64
CA LYS A 91 -1.74 5.14 14.50
C LYS A 91 -0.88 5.28 13.24
N TYR A 92 -0.68 4.16 12.58
CA TYR A 92 0.04 4.04 11.33
C TYR A 92 -0.79 3.28 10.32
N ALA A 93 -0.61 3.56 9.04
CA ALA A 93 -1.15 2.69 7.99
C ALA A 93 -0.21 2.70 6.79
N ARG A 94 -0.39 1.73 5.89
CA ARG A 94 0.42 1.67 4.68
C ARG A 94 0.06 2.82 3.74
N CYS A 95 1.09 3.45 3.20
CA CYS A 95 0.93 4.42 2.12
C CYS A 95 1.19 3.71 0.78
N GLN A 96 0.28 3.84 -0.17
CA GLN A 96 0.41 3.16 -1.47
C GLN A 96 1.54 3.68 -2.34
N LEU A 97 2.05 4.88 -2.04
CA LEU A 97 3.24 5.42 -2.69
C LEU A 97 4.51 4.66 -2.26
N LEU A 98 4.45 3.92 -1.15
CA LEU A 98 5.53 3.10 -0.63
C LEU A 98 5.35 1.65 -1.08
N THR A 99 5.78 1.36 -2.30
CA THR A 99 5.59 0.04 -2.93
C THR A 99 6.71 -0.96 -2.61
N ASP A 100 7.89 -0.48 -2.23
CA ASP A 100 9.06 -1.32 -1.96
C ASP A 100 8.91 -2.03 -0.60
N PRO A 101 8.82 -3.37 -0.55
CA PRO A 101 8.65 -4.14 0.69
C PRO A 101 9.92 -4.21 1.53
N LYS A 102 11.09 -3.84 0.99
CA LYS A 102 12.35 -3.79 1.74
C LYS A 102 12.55 -2.45 2.46
N LYS A 103 11.66 -1.48 2.21
CA LYS A 103 11.67 -0.14 2.78
C LYS A 103 10.46 0.05 3.69
N PRO A 104 10.48 1.06 4.57
CA PRO A 104 9.31 1.38 5.37
C PRO A 104 8.11 1.69 4.48
N GLN A 105 6.98 1.05 4.79
CA GLN A 105 5.73 1.20 4.07
C GLN A 105 4.65 1.91 4.90
N PHE A 106 4.86 2.06 6.21
CA PHE A 106 3.90 2.61 7.14
C PHE A 106 4.18 4.08 7.43
N VAL A 107 3.14 4.90 7.36
CA VAL A 107 3.19 6.33 7.68
C VAL A 107 2.23 6.63 8.83
N ALA A 108 2.53 7.64 9.64
CA ALA A 108 1.65 8.03 10.74
C ALA A 108 0.37 8.68 10.19
N GLU A 109 -0.78 8.48 10.84
CA GLU A 109 -2.07 9.07 10.44
C GLU A 109 -2.00 10.60 10.35
N GLY A 110 -1.34 11.22 11.33
CA GLY A 110 -1.16 12.68 11.40
C GLY A 110 0.00 13.21 10.57
N ALA A 111 0.74 12.36 9.83
CA ALA A 111 1.89 12.78 9.05
C ALA A 111 1.48 13.57 7.80
N TRP A 112 2.48 14.12 7.13
CA TRP A 112 2.32 14.81 5.86
C TRP A 112 3.50 14.52 4.93
N CYS A 113 3.29 14.63 3.60
CA CYS A 113 4.36 14.61 2.61
C CYS A 113 4.05 15.46 1.37
N ALA A 114 5.08 15.83 0.60
CA ALA A 114 4.94 16.67 -0.60
C ALA A 114 3.94 16.12 -1.63
N THR A 115 3.75 14.80 -1.67
CA THR A 115 2.83 14.09 -2.58
C THR A 115 1.42 13.94 -2.00
N TYR A 116 1.06 14.74 -0.99
CA TYR A 116 -0.29 14.72 -0.42
C TYR A 116 -1.34 15.08 -1.47
N VAL A 117 -2.37 14.24 -1.55
CA VAL A 117 -3.54 14.45 -2.39
C VAL A 117 -4.75 14.20 -1.52
N LYS A 118 -5.59 15.23 -1.34
CA LYS A 118 -6.83 15.12 -0.58
C LYS A 118 -7.75 14.06 -1.21
N GLN A 119 -8.39 13.24 -0.38
CA GLN A 119 -9.49 12.37 -0.81
C GLN A 119 -10.62 13.23 -1.40
N ALA A 120 -11.11 12.82 -2.57
CA ALA A 120 -12.22 13.48 -3.27
C ALA A 120 -13.54 13.26 -2.53
#